data_AF-A0A496WME7-F1
#
_entry.id   AF-A0A496WME7-F1
#
_cell.length_a   1.000
_cell.length_b   1.000
_cell.length_c   1.000
_cell.angle_alpha   90.00
_cell.angle_beta   90.00
_cell.angle_gamma   90.00
#
_symmetry.space_group_name_H-M   'P 1'
#
loop_
_entity.id
_entity.type
_entity.pdbx_description
1 polymer ?
#
loop_
_entity_poly.entity_id
_entity_poly.type
_entity_poly.pdbx_seq_one_letter_code
_entity_poly.pdbx_strand_id
1 'polypeptide(L)'
;MFKKAHNYLLLMRKFALQGHLPVWRQCYEMLVIYLKCQIGPGYYLAGRFGRRDLSFSDKLNYYNAKGYKKRIYELNVASFRKLSQHKVAEAAMLNYFSIPTPESLGFYHHKTGQDRRGMPLKNGVDLIHLLEIQNVNRFVVKPCQGFGGRGVNVVELLSGGLLRLLGQAETLSADTFIDQFLDSEGGYLIQKYFQQHPKLAELNPSSVNTVRMFVFAPKDKKPLCIGAYLRIGRAGASVDNGSSGGFYANVNLETGEVGSGCFSKPSVELYDAHPDSGVKIKGQFLPFLDEAKELSIKALDCFFETRFVGLDIAFGPNGPVVIELNVEPDYVGFAILGLPSKKALSD
;
A
#
# COMPACT_ATOMS: atom_id res chain seq x y z
N MET A 1 7.44 29.10 -8.08
CA MET A 1 6.12 28.92 -8.73
C MET A 1 6.25 28.68 -10.24
N PHE A 2 7.02 29.50 -10.97
CA PHE A 2 7.23 29.37 -12.44
C PHE A 2 7.74 28.01 -12.93
N LYS A 3 8.75 27.41 -12.29
CA LYS A 3 9.29 26.09 -12.67
C LYS A 3 8.23 24.97 -12.65
N LYS A 4 7.29 25.02 -11.71
CA LYS A 4 6.22 24.02 -11.57
C LYS A 4 5.15 24.17 -12.65
N ALA A 5 4.75 25.42 -12.94
CA ALA A 5 3.82 25.72 -14.04
C ALA A 5 4.41 25.31 -15.41
N HIS A 6 5.69 25.59 -15.64
CA HIS A 6 6.40 25.16 -16.84
C HIS A 6 6.40 23.63 -17.00
N ASN A 7 6.72 22.89 -15.94
CA ASN A 7 6.69 21.42 -15.95
C ASN A 7 5.29 20.87 -16.26
N TYR A 8 4.24 21.48 -15.72
CA TYR A 8 2.86 21.08 -16.02
C TYR A 8 2.48 21.35 -17.47
N LEU A 9 2.91 22.47 -18.05
CA LEU A 9 2.69 22.76 -19.47
C LEU A 9 3.39 21.73 -20.37
N LEU A 10 4.62 21.36 -20.06
CA LEU A 10 5.33 20.28 -20.77
C LEU A 10 4.58 18.96 -20.67
N LEU A 11 4.08 18.61 -19.49
CA LEU A 11 3.34 17.37 -19.28
C LEU A 11 2.01 17.36 -20.04
N MET A 12 1.27 18.47 -20.04
CA MET A 12 0.03 18.61 -20.83
C MET A 12 0.30 18.42 -22.33
N ARG A 13 1.39 18.98 -22.86
CA ARG A 13 1.81 18.79 -24.26
C ARG A 13 2.10 17.32 -24.55
N LYS A 14 2.87 16.66 -23.68
CA LYS A 14 3.18 15.23 -23.81
C LYS A 14 1.91 14.36 -23.77
N PHE A 15 0.98 14.63 -22.85
CA PHE A 15 -0.31 13.94 -22.82
C PHE A 15 -1.12 14.15 -24.11
N ALA A 16 -1.17 15.37 -24.64
CA ALA A 16 -1.88 15.66 -25.89
C ALA A 16 -1.29 14.87 -27.08
N LEU A 17 0.04 14.73 -27.14
CA LEU A 17 0.72 13.87 -28.13
C LEU A 17 0.38 12.38 -27.96
N GLN A 18 0.04 11.94 -26.75
CA GLN A 18 -0.44 10.58 -26.46
C GLN A 18 -1.97 10.41 -26.63
N GLY A 19 -2.64 11.35 -27.31
CA GLY A 19 -4.07 11.24 -27.63
C GLY A 19 -5.03 11.80 -26.57
N HIS A 20 -4.51 12.37 -25.47
CA HIS A 20 -5.34 13.10 -24.51
C HIS A 20 -5.91 14.39 -25.14
N LEU A 21 -6.76 15.09 -24.39
CA LEU A 21 -7.30 16.40 -24.76
C LEU A 21 -6.19 17.41 -25.11
N PRO A 22 -6.43 18.34 -26.05
CA PRO A 22 -5.45 19.37 -26.40
C PRO A 22 -5.17 20.28 -25.19
N VAL A 23 -3.99 20.91 -25.18
CA VAL A 23 -3.50 21.71 -24.04
C VAL A 23 -4.49 22.79 -23.62
N TRP A 24 -5.10 23.52 -24.57
CA TRP A 24 -6.09 24.56 -24.25
C TRP A 24 -7.30 24.00 -23.49
N ARG A 25 -7.76 22.80 -23.87
CA ARG A 25 -8.89 22.13 -23.21
C ARG A 25 -8.50 21.62 -21.84
N GLN A 26 -7.28 21.07 -21.69
CA GLN A 26 -6.76 20.68 -20.38
C GLN A 26 -6.68 21.89 -19.43
N CYS A 27 -6.18 23.04 -19.90
CA CYS A 27 -6.16 24.29 -19.12
C CYS A 27 -7.57 24.74 -18.71
N TYR A 28 -8.53 24.69 -19.65
CA TYR A 28 -9.93 25.02 -19.37
C TYR A 28 -10.53 24.09 -18.31
N GLU A 29 -10.37 22.77 -18.47
CA GLU A 29 -10.91 21.81 -17.50
C GLU A 29 -10.26 21.98 -16.12
N MET A 30 -8.95 22.18 -16.04
CA MET A 30 -8.26 22.47 -14.77
C MET A 30 -8.81 23.72 -14.09
N LEU A 31 -9.07 24.80 -14.83
CA LEU A 31 -9.64 26.03 -14.29
C LEU A 31 -11.04 25.79 -13.71
N VAL A 32 -11.93 25.15 -14.48
CA VAL A 32 -13.30 24.86 -14.03
C VAL A 32 -13.31 23.91 -12.83
N ILE A 33 -12.50 22.84 -12.87
CA ILE A 33 -12.34 21.88 -11.77
C ILE A 33 -11.78 22.56 -10.52
N TYR A 34 -10.83 23.48 -10.67
CA TYR A 34 -10.32 24.25 -9.53
C TYR A 34 -11.42 25.14 -8.93
N LEU A 35 -12.18 25.87 -9.75
CA LEU A 35 -13.25 26.74 -9.28
C LEU A 35 -14.40 25.97 -8.61
N LYS A 36 -14.77 24.79 -9.14
CA LYS A 36 -15.91 23.99 -8.65
C LYS A 36 -15.55 23.00 -7.55
N CYS A 37 -14.34 22.45 -7.56
CA CYS A 37 -13.94 21.35 -6.69
C CYS A 37 -12.68 21.64 -5.87
N GLN A 38 -12.00 22.77 -6.12
CA GLN A 38 -10.71 23.11 -5.48
C GLN A 38 -9.66 22.01 -5.66
N ILE A 39 -9.70 21.33 -6.81
CA ILE A 39 -8.71 20.33 -7.21
C ILE A 39 -7.67 21.04 -8.08
N GLY A 40 -6.40 20.94 -7.70
CA GLY A 40 -5.30 21.59 -8.41
C GLY A 40 -4.78 20.80 -9.62
N PRO A 41 -3.96 21.44 -10.48
CA PRO A 41 -3.41 20.82 -11.68
C PRO A 41 -2.61 19.53 -11.44
N GLY A 42 -1.96 19.41 -10.26
CA GLY A 42 -1.19 18.22 -9.92
C GLY A 42 -2.05 16.96 -9.84
N TYR A 43 -3.25 17.05 -9.24
CA TYR A 43 -4.16 15.92 -9.14
C TYR A 43 -4.78 15.58 -10.50
N TYR A 44 -5.15 16.60 -11.29
CA TYR A 44 -5.65 16.43 -12.66
C TYR A 44 -4.64 15.66 -13.53
N LEU A 45 -3.35 16.03 -13.43
CA LEU A 45 -2.28 15.40 -14.21
C LEU A 45 -1.91 14.01 -13.70
N ALA A 46 -1.89 13.80 -12.36
CA ALA A 46 -1.66 12.49 -11.76
C ALA A 46 -2.76 11.49 -12.14
N GLY A 47 -4.03 11.90 -12.08
CA GLY A 47 -5.18 11.09 -12.48
C GLY A 47 -5.40 10.99 -13.99
N ARG A 48 -4.55 11.66 -14.79
CA ARG A 48 -4.65 11.68 -16.25
C ARG A 48 -6.04 12.10 -16.73
N PHE A 49 -6.62 13.13 -16.13
CA PHE A 49 -7.98 13.58 -16.43
C PHE A 49 -8.13 14.08 -17.88
N GLY A 50 -7.02 14.36 -18.57
CA GLY A 50 -7.03 14.65 -20.00
C GLY A 50 -7.40 13.48 -20.90
N ARG A 51 -7.53 12.23 -20.41
CA ARG A 51 -7.98 11.12 -21.26
C ARG A 51 -9.40 11.37 -21.77
N ARG A 52 -9.69 10.85 -22.97
CA ARG A 52 -10.96 11.09 -23.68
C ARG A 52 -12.10 10.16 -23.25
N ASP A 53 -11.76 9.00 -22.68
CA ASP A 53 -12.68 8.04 -22.09
C ASP A 53 -13.29 8.54 -20.77
N LEU A 54 -12.63 9.49 -20.09
CA LEU A 54 -13.16 10.09 -18.86
C LEU A 54 -14.07 11.29 -19.16
N SER A 55 -15.35 11.19 -18.80
CA SER A 55 -16.31 12.27 -19.01
C SER A 55 -15.97 13.50 -18.16
N PHE A 56 -16.33 14.70 -18.62
CA PHE A 56 -16.12 15.92 -17.83
C PHE A 56 -16.94 15.91 -16.53
N SER A 57 -18.12 15.30 -16.54
CA SER A 57 -18.96 15.11 -15.34
C SER A 57 -18.26 14.26 -14.29
N ASP A 58 -17.59 13.18 -14.69
CA ASP A 58 -16.84 12.33 -13.76
C ASP A 58 -15.67 13.07 -13.11
N LYS A 59 -14.98 13.94 -13.87
CA LYS A 59 -13.88 14.77 -13.34
C LYS A 59 -14.32 15.72 -12.22
N LEU A 60 -15.57 16.18 -12.24
CA LEU A 60 -16.16 17.03 -11.17
C LEU A 60 -16.59 16.22 -9.93
N ASN A 61 -16.66 14.89 -10.05
CA ASN A 61 -17.09 13.98 -9.00
C ASN A 61 -15.92 13.43 -8.16
N TYR A 62 -14.79 14.13 -8.11
CA TYR A 62 -13.69 13.84 -7.20
C TYR A 62 -13.73 14.79 -6.01
N TYR A 63 -13.40 14.27 -4.83
CA TYR A 63 -13.08 15.10 -3.67
C TYR A 63 -11.70 15.75 -3.81
N ASN A 64 -11.56 16.98 -3.32
CA ASN A 64 -10.24 17.51 -2.96
C ASN A 64 -9.76 16.88 -1.64
N ALA A 65 -8.52 17.15 -1.25
CA ALA A 65 -7.93 16.56 -0.03
C ALA A 65 -8.77 16.82 1.24
N LYS A 66 -9.27 18.06 1.43
CA LYS A 66 -10.09 18.41 2.61
C LYS A 66 -11.44 17.69 2.63
N GLY A 67 -12.14 17.67 1.49
CA GLY A 67 -13.42 17.01 1.34
C GLY A 67 -13.31 15.50 1.48
N TYR A 68 -12.23 14.92 0.93
CA TYR A 68 -11.91 13.51 1.08
C TYR A 68 -11.69 13.16 2.55
N LYS A 69 -10.82 13.91 3.24
CA LYS A 69 -10.57 13.70 4.66
C LYS A 69 -11.86 13.78 5.48
N LYS A 70 -12.70 14.79 5.22
CA LYS A 70 -14.02 14.89 5.86
C LYS A 70 -14.86 13.62 5.63
N ARG A 71 -14.95 13.15 4.37
CA ARG A 71 -15.71 11.94 4.05
C ARG A 71 -15.16 10.69 4.75
N ILE A 72 -13.84 10.53 4.83
CA ILE A 72 -13.22 9.43 5.57
C ILE A 72 -13.58 9.48 7.06
N TYR A 73 -13.63 10.68 7.67
CA TYR A 73 -14.09 10.88 9.05
C TYR A 73 -15.57 10.59 9.30
N GLU A 74 -16.41 10.71 8.26
CA GLU A 74 -17.80 10.26 8.32
C GLU A 74 -17.93 8.74 8.15
N LEU A 75 -17.05 8.11 7.36
CA LEU A 75 -17.10 6.68 7.06
C LEU A 75 -16.41 5.82 8.13
N ASN A 76 -15.35 6.32 8.74
CA ASN A 76 -14.54 5.61 9.72
C ASN A 76 -14.48 6.44 11.00
N VAL A 77 -15.22 6.03 12.03
CA VAL A 77 -15.35 6.79 13.28
C VAL A 77 -14.00 6.88 13.99
N ALA A 78 -13.58 8.11 14.33
CA ALA A 78 -12.22 8.40 14.77
C ALA A 78 -11.78 7.61 16.03
N SER A 79 -12.69 7.34 16.97
CA SER A 79 -12.40 6.61 18.21
C SER A 79 -12.00 5.14 17.98
N PHE A 80 -12.46 4.53 16.89
CA PHE A 80 -12.21 3.10 16.61
C PHE A 80 -10.99 2.86 15.70
N ARG A 81 -10.49 3.91 15.03
CA ARG A 81 -9.34 3.79 14.10
C ARG A 81 -8.04 3.32 14.73
N LYS A 82 -7.87 3.50 16.04
CA LYS A 82 -6.60 3.16 16.70
C LYS A 82 -6.30 1.66 16.64
N LEU A 83 -7.34 0.82 16.54
CA LEU A 83 -7.22 -0.62 16.42
C LEU A 83 -6.44 -1.06 15.17
N SER A 84 -6.58 -0.35 14.05
CA SER A 84 -5.84 -0.66 12.82
C SER A 84 -4.52 0.12 12.70
N GLN A 85 -4.42 1.30 13.33
CA GLN A 85 -3.22 2.14 13.23
C GLN A 85 -2.03 1.65 14.07
N HIS A 86 -2.26 0.72 14.99
CA HIS A 86 -1.21 0.07 15.78
C HIS A 86 -1.02 -1.37 15.32
N LYS A 87 0.12 -1.70 14.70
CA LYS A 87 0.33 -3.00 14.01
C LYS A 87 0.13 -4.23 14.89
N VAL A 88 0.49 -4.15 16.18
CA VAL A 88 0.21 -5.25 17.13
C VAL A 88 -1.28 -5.42 17.38
N ALA A 89 -2.03 -4.32 17.53
CA ALA A 89 -3.47 -4.36 17.78
C ALA A 89 -4.22 -4.82 16.51
N GLU A 90 -3.79 -4.33 15.35
CA GLU A 90 -4.31 -4.75 14.04
C GLU A 90 -4.09 -6.25 13.84
N ALA A 91 -2.86 -6.73 14.01
CA ALA A 91 -2.55 -8.15 13.90
C ALA A 91 -3.35 -9.00 14.90
N ALA A 92 -3.53 -8.54 16.14
CA ALA A 92 -4.34 -9.25 17.13
C ALA A 92 -5.82 -9.34 16.72
N MET A 93 -6.41 -8.23 16.25
CA MET A 93 -7.79 -8.18 15.77
C MET A 93 -8.01 -9.10 14.56
N LEU A 94 -7.14 -9.02 13.56
CA LEU A 94 -7.22 -9.86 12.37
C LEU A 94 -7.07 -11.34 12.71
N ASN A 95 -6.11 -11.69 13.58
CA ASN A 95 -5.93 -13.08 14.02
C ASN A 95 -7.12 -13.61 14.83
N TYR A 96 -7.76 -12.77 15.66
CA TYR A 96 -8.94 -13.15 16.43
C TYR A 96 -10.09 -13.63 15.51
N PHE A 97 -10.29 -12.96 14.38
CA PHE A 97 -11.28 -13.34 13.37
C PHE A 97 -10.74 -14.31 12.31
N SER A 98 -9.58 -14.94 12.56
CA SER A 98 -8.94 -15.89 11.63
C SER A 98 -8.68 -15.31 10.23
N ILE A 99 -8.42 -14.00 10.14
CA ILE A 99 -8.01 -13.37 8.89
C ILE A 99 -6.53 -13.69 8.64
N PRO A 100 -6.19 -14.32 7.48
CA PRO A 100 -4.81 -14.60 7.13
C PRO A 100 -3.95 -13.33 7.10
N THR A 101 -2.91 -13.32 7.93
CA THR A 101 -1.86 -12.30 7.99
C THR A 101 -0.49 -12.96 8.13
N PRO A 102 0.63 -12.29 7.81
CA PRO A 102 1.95 -12.81 8.14
C PRO A 102 2.06 -13.10 9.64
N GLU A 103 2.64 -14.25 9.98
CA GLU A 103 2.72 -14.69 11.37
C GLU A 103 3.52 -13.72 12.23
N SER A 104 2.85 -13.11 13.20
CA SER A 104 3.50 -12.29 14.22
C SER A 104 4.26 -13.18 15.21
N LEU A 105 5.52 -12.85 15.46
CA LEU A 105 6.40 -13.56 16.40
C LEU A 105 6.38 -12.91 17.79
N GLY A 106 6.32 -11.58 17.83
CA GLY A 106 6.36 -10.83 19.08
C GLY A 106 6.32 -9.32 18.89
N PHE A 107 6.24 -8.62 20.02
CA PHE A 107 6.33 -7.17 20.14
C PHE A 107 7.64 -6.83 20.84
N TYR A 108 8.56 -6.20 20.11
CA TYR A 108 9.80 -5.69 20.68
C TYR A 108 9.58 -4.31 21.30
N HIS A 109 10.00 -4.16 22.56
CA HIS A 109 10.09 -2.88 23.25
C HIS A 109 10.99 -3.01 24.48
N HIS A 110 11.89 -2.06 24.71
CA HIS A 110 12.93 -2.15 25.74
C HIS A 110 12.40 -2.35 27.18
N LYS A 111 11.20 -1.86 27.50
CA LYS A 111 10.58 -2.03 28.84
C LYS A 111 9.61 -3.21 28.91
N THR A 112 8.73 -3.32 27.91
CA THR A 112 7.51 -4.13 27.96
C THR A 112 7.40 -5.14 26.81
N GLY A 113 8.44 -5.29 26.00
CA GLY A 113 8.45 -6.19 24.87
C GLY A 113 8.34 -7.65 25.30
N GLN A 114 7.57 -8.41 24.53
CA GLN A 114 7.31 -9.82 24.74
C GLN A 114 6.97 -10.55 23.44
N ASP A 115 7.29 -11.83 23.39
CA ASP A 115 6.83 -12.74 22.34
C ASP A 115 5.39 -13.25 22.60
N ARG A 116 4.87 -14.08 21.70
CA ARG A 116 3.51 -14.66 21.85
C ARG A 116 3.34 -15.62 23.03
N ARG A 117 4.43 -16.08 23.64
CA ARG A 117 4.43 -16.96 24.82
C ARG A 117 4.52 -16.16 26.13
N GLY A 118 4.68 -14.84 26.03
CA GLY A 118 4.91 -13.96 27.18
C GLY A 118 6.38 -13.91 27.63
N MET A 119 7.30 -14.46 26.84
CA MET A 119 8.73 -14.35 27.13
C MET A 119 9.25 -12.97 26.76
N PRO A 120 10.25 -12.41 27.48
CA PRO A 120 10.82 -11.10 27.17
C PRO A 120 11.29 -10.98 25.73
N LEU A 121 11.08 -9.80 25.13
CA LEU A 121 11.62 -9.39 23.84
C LEU A 121 12.08 -7.94 23.90
N LYS A 122 13.19 -7.71 24.61
CA LYS A 122 13.60 -6.37 25.07
C LYS A 122 15.01 -5.96 24.61
N ASN A 123 15.83 -6.91 24.19
CA ASN A 123 17.22 -6.70 23.77
C ASN A 123 17.63 -7.71 22.67
N GLY A 124 18.89 -7.66 22.23
CA GLY A 124 19.38 -8.51 21.15
C GLY A 124 19.41 -9.99 21.51
N VAL A 125 19.74 -10.34 22.77
CA VAL A 125 19.74 -11.72 23.25
C VAL A 125 18.33 -12.33 23.17
N ASP A 126 17.32 -11.59 23.63
CA ASP A 126 15.92 -12.03 23.55
C ASP A 126 15.48 -12.24 22.09
N LEU A 127 15.90 -11.34 21.18
CA LEU A 127 15.58 -11.43 19.75
C LEU A 127 16.19 -12.69 19.12
N ILE A 128 17.48 -12.95 19.34
CA ILE A 128 18.15 -14.15 18.81
C ILE A 128 17.50 -15.41 19.38
N HIS A 129 17.26 -15.45 20.68
CA HIS A 129 16.61 -16.58 21.34
C HIS A 129 15.21 -16.87 20.77
N LEU A 130 14.42 -15.83 20.51
CA LEU A 130 13.11 -15.97 19.86
C LEU A 130 13.23 -16.59 18.46
N LEU A 131 14.15 -16.06 17.64
CA LEU A 131 14.33 -16.50 16.25
C LEU A 131 14.81 -17.96 16.18
N GLU A 132 15.74 -18.35 17.05
CA GLU A 132 16.26 -19.72 17.13
C GLU A 132 15.19 -20.72 17.55
N ILE A 133 14.43 -20.44 18.63
CA ILE A 133 13.38 -21.37 19.09
C ILE A 133 12.27 -21.51 18.04
N GLN A 134 11.94 -20.44 17.34
CA GLN A 134 10.91 -20.46 16.29
C GLN A 134 11.44 -20.96 14.94
N ASN A 135 12.74 -21.28 14.83
CA ASN A 135 13.41 -21.67 13.60
C ASN A 135 13.18 -20.68 12.44
N VAL A 136 13.37 -19.38 12.71
CA VAL A 136 13.12 -18.30 11.76
C VAL A 136 14.42 -17.66 11.30
N ASN A 137 14.75 -17.88 10.04
CA ASN A 137 15.96 -17.30 9.43
C ASN A 137 15.71 -16.00 8.67
N ARG A 138 14.45 -15.66 8.36
CA ARG A 138 14.09 -14.40 7.70
C ARG A 138 12.82 -13.84 8.31
N PHE A 139 12.89 -12.57 8.71
CA PHE A 139 11.82 -11.89 9.43
C PHE A 139 11.69 -10.43 8.99
N VAL A 140 10.59 -9.82 9.40
CA VAL A 140 10.29 -8.41 9.15
C VAL A 140 10.10 -7.71 10.48
N VAL A 141 10.74 -6.55 10.62
CA VAL A 141 10.61 -5.67 11.77
C VAL A 141 9.89 -4.40 11.33
N LYS A 142 8.73 -4.12 11.94
CA LYS A 142 7.86 -3.01 11.55
C LYS A 142 7.61 -2.09 12.76
N PRO A 143 7.79 -0.76 12.64
CA PRO A 143 7.39 0.16 13.71
C PRO A 143 5.91 0.00 13.99
N CYS A 144 5.51 -0.07 15.26
CA CYS A 144 4.11 -0.32 15.62
C CYS A 144 3.16 0.77 15.10
N GLN A 145 3.67 1.99 14.94
CA GLN A 145 2.98 3.13 14.35
C GLN A 145 3.83 3.73 13.23
N GLY A 146 3.19 4.18 12.16
CA GLY A 146 3.88 4.77 11.02
C GLY A 146 3.09 4.62 9.73
N PHE A 147 3.64 5.17 8.65
CA PHE A 147 3.02 5.13 7.32
C PHE A 147 4.07 5.02 6.21
N GLY A 148 3.66 4.47 5.07
CA GLY A 148 4.48 4.41 3.85
C GLY A 148 5.71 3.51 3.95
N GLY A 149 5.67 2.48 4.81
CA GLY A 149 6.76 1.51 4.94
C GLY A 149 8.07 2.05 5.55
N ARG A 150 8.11 3.30 6.04
CA ARG A 150 9.30 3.85 6.69
C ARG A 150 9.62 3.06 7.97
N GLY A 151 10.88 2.68 8.13
CA GLY A 151 11.36 1.88 9.26
C GLY A 151 11.04 0.39 9.16
N VAL A 152 10.44 -0.09 8.05
CA VAL A 152 10.25 -1.52 7.81
C VAL A 152 11.56 -2.14 7.36
N ASN A 153 12.10 -3.06 8.16
CA ASN A 153 13.33 -3.78 7.88
C ASN A 153 13.02 -5.24 7.58
N VAL A 154 13.54 -5.77 6.47
CA VAL A 154 13.57 -7.21 6.20
C VAL A 154 14.96 -7.70 6.58
N VAL A 155 15.03 -8.69 7.46
CA VAL A 155 16.28 -9.11 8.11
C VAL A 155 16.44 -10.62 8.00
N GLU A 156 17.66 -11.04 7.73
CA GLU A 156 18.09 -12.43 7.74
C GLU A 156 18.94 -12.71 8.99
N LEU A 157 18.63 -13.80 9.68
CA LEU A 157 19.49 -14.38 10.71
C LEU A 157 20.48 -15.35 10.05
N LEU A 158 21.76 -15.11 10.30
CA LEU A 158 22.88 -15.89 9.81
C LEU A 158 23.47 -16.75 10.95
N SER A 159 24.31 -17.72 10.58
CA SER A 159 25.05 -18.54 11.53
C SER A 159 25.84 -17.68 12.52
N GLY A 160 25.81 -18.06 13.81
CA GLY A 160 26.49 -17.32 14.87
C GLY A 160 25.72 -16.10 15.41
N GLY A 161 24.42 -15.97 15.11
CA GLY A 161 23.57 -14.92 15.70
C GLY A 161 23.71 -13.55 15.04
N LEU A 162 24.34 -13.49 13.87
CA LEU A 162 24.51 -12.24 13.11
C LEU A 162 23.27 -11.94 12.26
N LEU A 163 22.94 -10.66 12.14
CA LEU A 163 21.82 -10.16 11.36
C LEU A 163 22.28 -9.46 10.10
N ARG A 164 21.56 -9.63 8.99
CA ARG A 164 21.80 -8.91 7.73
C ARG A 164 20.51 -8.31 7.22
N LEU A 165 20.51 -7.01 6.94
CA LEU A 165 19.38 -6.35 6.30
C LEU A 165 19.35 -6.71 4.80
N LEU A 166 18.15 -6.89 4.27
CA LEU A 166 17.96 -7.15 2.85
C LEU A 166 18.54 -6.01 2.01
N GLY A 167 19.36 -6.37 1.01
CA GLY A 167 20.02 -5.41 0.13
C GLY A 167 21.31 -4.81 0.69
N GLN A 168 21.75 -5.22 1.88
CA GLN A 168 23.02 -4.81 2.47
C GLN A 168 24.00 -5.98 2.54
N ALA A 169 25.29 -5.67 2.34
CA ALA A 169 26.37 -6.66 2.44
C ALA A 169 26.88 -6.85 3.89
N GLU A 170 26.76 -5.81 4.71
CA GLU A 170 27.24 -5.80 6.09
C GLU A 170 26.36 -6.66 7.00
N THR A 171 26.99 -7.27 8.00
CA THR A 171 26.34 -8.05 9.06
C THR A 171 26.50 -7.33 10.39
N LEU A 172 25.46 -7.35 11.22
CA LEU A 172 25.40 -6.68 12.50
C LEU A 172 25.14 -7.69 13.62
N SER A 173 25.57 -7.37 14.85
CA SER A 173 25.02 -8.04 16.02
C SER A 173 23.55 -7.62 16.23
N ALA A 174 22.80 -8.40 17.00
CA ALA A 174 21.42 -8.05 17.32
C ALA A 174 21.29 -6.72 18.10
N ASP A 175 22.22 -6.46 19.02
CA ASP A 175 22.24 -5.20 19.77
C ASP A 175 22.55 -4.00 18.87
N THR A 176 23.55 -4.12 17.98
CA THR A 176 23.85 -3.05 17.01
C THR A 176 22.69 -2.80 16.06
N PHE A 177 21.99 -3.85 15.61
CA PHE A 177 20.77 -3.69 14.81
C PHE A 177 19.68 -2.93 15.58
N ILE A 178 19.46 -3.29 16.84
CA ILE A 178 18.51 -2.59 17.70
C ILE A 178 18.87 -1.12 17.83
N ASP A 179 20.11 -0.81 18.22
CA ASP A 179 20.55 0.57 18.47
C ASP A 179 20.46 1.46 17.21
N GLN A 180 20.72 0.88 16.03
CA GLN A 180 20.71 1.63 14.77
C GLN A 180 19.32 1.80 14.15
N PHE A 181 18.44 0.79 14.28
CA PHE A 181 17.20 0.72 13.49
C PHE A 181 15.92 0.77 14.33
N LEU A 182 16.00 0.55 15.64
CA LEU A 182 14.85 0.46 16.53
C LEU A 182 14.84 1.62 17.53
N ASP A 183 13.85 2.51 17.40
CA ASP A 183 13.58 3.56 18.37
C ASP A 183 13.07 2.95 19.69
N SER A 184 13.60 3.43 20.81
CA SER A 184 13.28 2.91 22.13
C SER A 184 11.81 3.11 22.50
N GLU A 185 11.18 4.20 22.05
CA GLU A 185 9.84 4.60 22.51
C GLU A 185 8.67 4.03 21.69
N GLY A 186 8.87 3.79 20.38
CA GLY A 186 7.77 3.46 19.45
C GLY A 186 7.31 2.00 19.45
N GLY A 187 8.20 1.08 19.85
CA GLY A 187 7.96 -0.37 19.82
C GLY A 187 7.80 -0.95 18.41
N TYR A 188 8.06 -2.24 18.25
CA TYR A 188 8.14 -2.88 16.94
C TYR A 188 7.43 -4.23 16.91
N LEU A 189 6.70 -4.49 15.82
CA LEU A 189 6.16 -5.79 15.52
C LEU A 189 7.21 -6.61 14.78
N ILE A 190 7.52 -7.79 15.31
CA ILE A 190 8.37 -8.80 14.66
C ILE A 190 7.45 -9.83 14.00
N GLN A 191 7.62 -10.06 12.70
CA GLN A 191 6.83 -11.04 11.94
C GLN A 191 7.73 -11.96 11.12
N LYS A 192 7.27 -13.19 10.86
CA LYS A 192 7.91 -14.04 9.84
C LYS A 192 7.83 -13.35 8.48
N TYR A 193 8.88 -13.54 7.67
CA TYR A 193 8.86 -13.06 6.30
C TYR A 193 7.80 -13.81 5.48
N PHE A 194 6.95 -13.05 4.78
CA PHE A 194 5.94 -13.63 3.91
C PHE A 194 6.53 -13.98 2.55
N GLN A 195 6.52 -15.26 2.21
CA GLN A 195 6.92 -15.73 0.88
C GLN A 195 5.80 -15.47 -0.12
N GLN A 196 6.00 -14.48 -0.98
CA GLN A 196 5.04 -14.17 -2.05
C GLN A 196 5.02 -15.26 -3.14
N HIS A 197 3.91 -15.31 -3.87
CA HIS A 197 3.64 -16.19 -4.98
C HIS A 197 4.70 -16.01 -6.10
N PRO A 198 5.22 -17.09 -6.71
CA PRO A 198 6.27 -17.01 -7.74
C PRO A 198 5.97 -16.02 -8.87
N LYS A 199 4.73 -16.02 -9.39
CA LYS A 199 4.28 -15.07 -10.42
C LYS A 199 4.45 -13.59 -10.06
N LEU A 200 4.28 -13.23 -8.78
CA LEU A 200 4.54 -11.85 -8.33
C LEU A 200 6.03 -11.63 -8.05
N ALA A 201 6.74 -12.66 -7.59
CA ALA A 201 8.19 -12.59 -7.41
C ALA A 201 8.95 -12.38 -8.74
N GLU A 202 8.39 -12.83 -9.88
CA GLU A 202 8.93 -12.52 -11.21
C GLU A 202 8.98 -11.01 -11.47
N LEU A 203 7.98 -10.25 -11.02
CA LEU A 203 7.96 -8.78 -11.18
C LEU A 203 9.08 -8.13 -10.36
N ASN A 204 9.10 -8.42 -9.06
CA ASN A 204 10.16 -7.99 -8.18
C ASN A 204 10.32 -8.98 -7.00
N PRO A 205 11.45 -9.71 -6.90
CA PRO A 205 11.69 -10.61 -5.78
C PRO A 205 12.21 -9.87 -4.53
N SER A 206 12.68 -8.63 -4.65
CA SER A 206 13.28 -7.88 -3.53
C SER A 206 12.26 -7.36 -2.52
N SER A 207 11.00 -7.14 -2.92
CA SER A 207 9.92 -6.82 -2.00
C SER A 207 8.69 -7.65 -2.27
N VAL A 208 7.85 -7.81 -1.25
CA VAL A 208 6.51 -8.36 -1.41
C VAL A 208 5.69 -7.36 -2.21
N ASN A 209 5.26 -7.76 -3.39
CA ASN A 209 4.35 -6.98 -4.21
C ASN A 209 2.93 -7.19 -3.68
N THR A 210 2.19 -6.09 -3.51
CA THR A 210 0.86 -6.12 -2.91
C THR A 210 -0.17 -5.46 -3.80
N VAL A 211 -1.42 -5.89 -3.69
CA VAL A 211 -2.55 -5.21 -4.32
C VAL A 211 -3.22 -4.34 -3.28
N ARG A 212 -3.29 -3.04 -3.55
CA ARG A 212 -4.16 -2.14 -2.80
C ARG A 212 -5.59 -2.39 -3.25
N MET A 213 -6.41 -2.98 -2.39
CA MET A 213 -7.85 -3.13 -2.60
C MET A 213 -8.61 -2.04 -1.84
N PHE A 214 -9.44 -1.28 -2.54
CA PHE A 214 -10.39 -0.36 -1.93
C PHE A 214 -11.68 -1.12 -1.65
N VAL A 215 -12.03 -1.24 -0.37
CA VAL A 215 -13.26 -1.90 0.08
C VAL A 215 -14.13 -0.86 0.74
N PHE A 216 -15.39 -0.82 0.33
CA PHE A 216 -16.40 0.10 0.85
C PHE A 216 -17.61 -0.68 1.33
N ALA A 217 -18.18 -0.27 2.46
CA ALA A 217 -19.44 -0.76 3.01
C ALA A 217 -20.48 0.38 2.94
N PRO A 218 -21.32 0.45 1.89
CA PRO A 218 -22.42 1.41 1.82
C PRO A 218 -23.46 1.14 2.92
N LYS A 219 -24.31 2.12 3.22
CA LYS A 219 -25.39 1.91 4.19
C LYS A 219 -26.36 0.88 3.64
N ASP A 220 -26.79 -0.04 4.50
CA ASP A 220 -27.82 -1.05 4.20
C ASP A 220 -27.50 -1.94 2.98
N LYS A 221 -26.23 -2.04 2.59
CA LYS A 221 -25.73 -2.87 1.50
C LYS A 221 -24.54 -3.69 1.95
N LYS A 222 -24.29 -4.80 1.25
CA LYS A 222 -23.09 -5.61 1.49
C LYS A 222 -21.83 -4.82 1.12
N PRO A 223 -20.72 -5.00 1.87
CA PRO A 223 -19.45 -4.45 1.46
C PRO A 223 -18.99 -5.00 0.11
N LEU A 224 -18.23 -4.19 -0.62
CA LEU A 224 -17.71 -4.54 -1.94
C LEU A 224 -16.33 -3.94 -2.19
N CYS A 225 -15.53 -4.62 -3.00
CA CYS A 225 -14.31 -4.07 -3.57
C CYS A 225 -14.69 -3.10 -4.70
N ILE A 226 -14.35 -1.82 -4.55
CA ILE A 226 -14.69 -0.76 -5.52
C ILE A 226 -13.53 -0.39 -6.45
N GLY A 227 -12.32 -0.87 -6.16
CA GLY A 227 -11.17 -0.71 -7.03
C GLY A 227 -9.95 -1.46 -6.50
N ALA A 228 -9.03 -1.81 -7.39
CA ALA A 228 -7.76 -2.41 -7.02
C ALA A 228 -6.63 -1.97 -7.94
N TYR A 229 -5.43 -1.82 -7.37
CA TYR A 229 -4.21 -1.63 -8.14
C TYR A 229 -3.06 -2.41 -7.50
N LEU A 230 -2.29 -3.09 -8.34
CA LEU A 230 -1.04 -3.75 -7.98
C LEU A 230 0.03 -2.71 -7.73
N ARG A 231 0.75 -2.85 -6.62
CA ARG A 231 1.94 -2.08 -6.25
C ARG A 231 3.16 -2.95 -6.49
N ILE A 232 4.13 -2.43 -7.22
CA ILE A 232 5.32 -3.18 -7.64
C ILE A 232 6.55 -2.42 -7.18
N GLY A 233 7.39 -3.06 -6.36
CA GLY A 233 8.63 -2.45 -5.87
C GLY A 233 9.75 -2.42 -6.90
N ARG A 234 10.83 -1.73 -6.55
CA ARG A 234 12.07 -1.65 -7.34
C ARG A 234 13.05 -2.74 -6.91
N ALA A 235 13.98 -3.10 -7.80
CA ALA A 235 15.06 -4.01 -7.44
C ALA A 235 15.85 -3.49 -6.22
N GLY A 236 16.10 -4.35 -5.24
CA GLY A 236 16.80 -4.02 -4.00
C GLY A 236 15.98 -3.26 -2.95
N ALA A 237 14.77 -2.78 -3.26
CA ALA A 237 13.91 -2.12 -2.28
C ALA A 237 13.18 -3.17 -1.41
N SER A 238 13.03 -2.90 -0.11
CA SER A 238 12.30 -3.76 0.84
C SER A 238 10.78 -3.57 0.81
N VAL A 239 10.31 -2.53 0.12
CA VAL A 239 8.89 -2.12 0.04
C VAL A 239 8.49 -1.84 -1.41
N ASP A 240 7.19 -1.91 -1.70
CA ASP A 240 6.61 -1.76 -3.05
C ASP A 240 5.94 -0.41 -3.32
N ASN A 241 5.99 0.52 -2.36
CA ASN A 241 5.28 1.78 -2.44
C ASN A 241 5.93 2.80 -3.39
N GLY A 242 5.12 3.72 -3.91
CA GLY A 242 5.58 4.75 -4.83
C GLY A 242 6.50 5.81 -4.22
N SER A 243 6.54 5.97 -2.89
CA SER A 243 7.54 6.84 -2.25
C SER A 243 8.96 6.31 -2.38
N SER A 244 9.11 4.98 -2.51
CA SER A 244 10.37 4.28 -2.79
C SER A 244 10.60 4.02 -4.28
N GLY A 245 9.84 4.71 -5.16
CA GLY A 245 9.96 4.57 -6.62
C GLY A 245 9.18 3.41 -7.22
N GLY A 246 8.31 2.74 -6.45
CA GLY A 246 7.45 1.67 -6.95
C GLY A 246 6.37 2.14 -7.94
N PHE A 247 5.82 1.18 -8.68
CA PHE A 247 4.80 1.36 -9.70
C PHE A 247 3.41 1.00 -9.18
N TYR A 248 2.39 1.58 -9.80
CA TYR A 248 0.99 1.24 -9.62
C TYR A 248 0.41 0.75 -10.95
N ALA A 249 -0.22 -0.41 -10.98
CA ALA A 249 -0.89 -0.94 -12.16
C ALA A 249 -2.34 -1.29 -11.80
N ASN A 250 -3.30 -0.68 -12.47
CA ASN A 250 -4.72 -0.95 -12.22
C ASN A 250 -5.04 -2.43 -12.47
N VAL A 251 -5.90 -2.98 -11.64
CA VAL A 251 -6.38 -4.36 -11.74
C VAL A 251 -7.84 -4.30 -12.14
N ASN A 252 -8.22 -5.00 -13.20
CA ASN A 252 -9.62 -5.21 -13.53
C ASN A 252 -10.23 -6.17 -12.49
N LEU A 253 -11.25 -5.71 -11.75
CA LEU A 253 -11.87 -6.49 -10.67
C LEU A 253 -12.76 -7.66 -11.14
N GLU A 254 -13.11 -7.68 -12.42
CA GLU A 254 -13.89 -8.75 -13.05
C GLU A 254 -12.97 -9.83 -13.61
N THR A 255 -11.87 -9.45 -14.27
CA THR A 255 -11.00 -10.39 -14.98
C THR A 255 -9.70 -10.71 -14.25
N GLY A 256 -9.26 -9.86 -13.32
CA GLY A 256 -7.94 -9.94 -12.68
C GLY A 256 -6.79 -9.45 -13.55
N GLU A 257 -7.09 -8.93 -14.75
CA GLU A 257 -6.06 -8.43 -15.67
C GLU A 257 -5.42 -7.14 -15.13
N VAL A 258 -4.09 -7.10 -15.18
CA VAL A 258 -3.24 -6.00 -14.74
C VAL A 258 -2.95 -5.08 -15.93
N GLY A 259 -3.20 -3.78 -15.77
CA GLY A 259 -2.88 -2.76 -16.76
C GLY A 259 -1.39 -2.37 -16.78
N SER A 260 -1.06 -1.33 -17.54
CA SER A 260 0.30 -0.77 -17.53
C SER A 260 0.62 -0.13 -16.18
N GLY A 261 1.87 -0.25 -15.73
CA GLY A 261 2.39 0.43 -14.55
C GLY A 261 2.51 1.95 -14.75
N CYS A 262 2.27 2.72 -13.70
CA CYS A 262 2.44 4.17 -13.66
C CYS A 262 2.96 4.65 -12.29
N PHE A 263 3.46 5.88 -12.23
CA PHE A 263 3.82 6.52 -10.96
C PHE A 263 2.62 7.24 -10.33
N SER A 264 2.62 7.38 -9.00
CA SER A 264 1.62 8.23 -8.30
C SER A 264 1.79 9.72 -8.59
N LYS A 265 2.99 10.14 -9.00
CA LYS A 265 3.27 11.52 -9.39
C LYS A 265 2.86 11.76 -10.84
N PRO A 266 2.50 13.00 -11.22
CA PRO A 266 2.20 13.34 -12.61
C PRO A 266 3.30 12.89 -13.59
N SER A 267 3.01 11.85 -14.37
CA SER A 267 3.88 11.32 -15.41
C SER A 267 3.05 10.79 -16.58
N VAL A 268 3.60 10.96 -17.78
CA VAL A 268 3.07 10.42 -19.04
C VAL A 268 3.55 8.99 -19.29
N GLU A 269 4.55 8.54 -18.56
CA GLU A 269 5.17 7.24 -18.76
C GLU A 269 4.23 6.13 -18.30
N LEU A 270 4.14 5.10 -19.13
CA LEU A 270 3.47 3.84 -18.84
C LEU A 270 4.49 2.72 -19.00
N TYR A 271 4.42 1.76 -18.11
CA TYR A 271 5.35 0.64 -18.05
C TYR A 271 4.58 -0.64 -18.33
N ASP A 272 4.66 -1.12 -19.57
CA ASP A 272 4.10 -2.43 -19.94
C ASP A 272 4.98 -3.58 -19.41
N ALA A 273 6.23 -3.29 -19.07
CA ALA A 273 7.17 -4.19 -18.40
C ALA A 273 7.89 -3.48 -17.24
N HIS A 274 8.28 -4.25 -16.23
CA HIS A 274 9.03 -3.76 -15.08
C HIS A 274 10.45 -3.40 -15.55
N PRO A 275 10.90 -2.15 -15.35
CA PRO A 275 12.15 -1.68 -15.96
C PRO A 275 13.43 -2.26 -15.36
N ASP A 276 13.38 -2.90 -14.17
CA ASP A 276 14.58 -3.54 -13.60
C ASP A 276 14.67 -5.02 -13.99
N SER A 277 13.54 -5.73 -14.03
CA SER A 277 13.50 -7.18 -14.29
C SER A 277 13.14 -7.53 -15.74
N GLY A 278 12.62 -6.56 -16.51
CA GLY A 278 12.12 -6.78 -17.87
C GLY A 278 10.79 -7.54 -17.95
N VAL A 279 10.25 -8.01 -16.81
CA VAL A 279 9.03 -8.83 -16.78
C VAL A 279 7.82 -8.01 -17.16
N LYS A 280 6.97 -8.56 -18.03
CA LYS A 280 5.74 -7.90 -18.48
C LYS A 280 4.78 -7.68 -17.31
N ILE A 281 4.35 -6.44 -17.12
CA ILE A 281 3.32 -6.02 -16.15
C ILE A 281 1.93 -6.12 -16.80
N LYS A 282 1.78 -5.50 -17.97
CA LYS A 282 0.47 -5.38 -18.64
C LYS A 282 0.00 -6.73 -19.19
N GLY A 283 -1.26 -7.04 -18.96
CA GLY A 283 -1.89 -8.30 -19.40
C GLY A 283 -1.52 -9.50 -18.53
N GLN A 284 -0.82 -9.29 -17.41
CA GLN A 284 -0.72 -10.31 -16.36
C GLN A 284 -2.07 -10.48 -15.68
N PHE A 285 -2.31 -11.67 -15.11
CA PHE A 285 -3.50 -11.96 -14.33
C PHE A 285 -3.12 -12.22 -12.88
N LEU A 286 -3.80 -11.56 -11.94
CA LEU A 286 -3.58 -11.81 -10.52
C LEU A 286 -4.06 -13.22 -10.13
N PRO A 287 -3.24 -14.00 -9.41
CA PRO A 287 -3.71 -15.24 -8.81
C PRO A 287 -4.70 -14.94 -7.68
N PHE A 288 -5.65 -15.83 -7.43
CA PHE A 288 -6.58 -15.77 -6.29
C PHE A 288 -7.36 -14.45 -6.13
N LEU A 289 -7.80 -13.83 -7.24
CA LEU A 289 -8.45 -12.52 -7.20
C LEU A 289 -9.75 -12.55 -6.37
N ASP A 290 -10.59 -13.55 -6.57
CA ASP A 290 -11.89 -13.62 -5.89
C ASP A 290 -11.72 -13.91 -4.40
N GLU A 291 -10.79 -14.81 -4.04
CA GLU A 291 -10.41 -15.06 -2.65
C GLU A 291 -9.84 -13.78 -2.00
N ALA A 292 -9.08 -12.97 -2.75
CA ALA A 292 -8.56 -11.71 -2.24
C ALA A 292 -9.66 -10.66 -2.04
N LYS A 293 -10.68 -10.63 -2.90
CA LYS A 293 -11.87 -9.77 -2.73
C LYS A 293 -12.68 -10.19 -1.51
N GLU A 294 -12.94 -11.49 -1.35
CA GLU A 294 -13.64 -12.03 -0.19
C GLU A 294 -12.87 -11.78 1.11
N LEU A 295 -11.56 -12.04 1.10
CA LEU A 295 -10.66 -11.75 2.23
C LEU A 295 -10.73 -10.28 2.62
N SER A 296 -10.72 -9.39 1.63
CA SER A 296 -10.72 -7.95 1.88
C SER A 296 -12.04 -7.46 2.50
N ILE A 297 -13.16 -8.03 2.08
CA ILE A 297 -14.48 -7.77 2.69
C ILE A 297 -14.49 -8.27 4.15
N LYS A 298 -14.08 -9.53 4.39
CA LYS A 298 -13.99 -10.10 5.75
C LYS A 298 -13.07 -9.28 6.66
N ALA A 299 -11.95 -8.79 6.13
CA ALA A 299 -11.01 -7.96 6.88
C ALA A 299 -11.61 -6.60 7.28
N LEU A 300 -12.40 -5.96 6.40
CA LEU A 300 -13.14 -4.75 6.75
C LEU A 300 -14.13 -5.01 7.89
N ASP A 301 -14.89 -6.10 7.80
CA ASP A 301 -15.94 -6.45 8.78
C ASP A 301 -15.39 -6.73 10.20
N CYS A 302 -14.09 -6.96 10.35
CA CYS A 302 -13.43 -7.13 11.65
C CYS A 302 -13.36 -5.83 12.47
N PHE A 303 -13.55 -4.66 11.84
CA PHE A 303 -13.36 -3.36 12.48
C PHE A 303 -14.68 -2.60 12.60
N PHE A 304 -15.23 -2.57 13.82
CA PHE A 304 -16.43 -1.83 14.16
C PHE A 304 -16.31 -0.34 13.77
N GLU A 305 -17.40 0.23 13.26
CA GLU A 305 -17.49 1.64 12.82
C GLU A 305 -16.44 2.06 11.76
N THR A 306 -15.99 1.10 10.96
CA THR A 306 -15.13 1.31 9.79
C THR A 306 -15.87 0.88 8.53
N ARG A 307 -16.03 1.79 7.57
CA ARG A 307 -16.82 1.54 6.35
C ARG A 307 -16.03 1.69 5.06
N PHE A 308 -14.82 2.22 5.09
CA PHE A 308 -13.98 2.30 3.91
C PHE A 308 -12.50 2.11 4.24
N VAL A 309 -11.83 1.20 3.55
CA VAL A 309 -10.41 0.91 3.79
C VAL A 309 -9.66 0.70 2.49
N GLY A 310 -8.37 1.00 2.51
CA GLY A 310 -7.41 0.50 1.54
C GLY A 310 -6.61 -0.65 2.15
N LEU A 311 -6.91 -1.88 1.74
CA LEU A 311 -6.20 -3.07 2.20
C LEU A 311 -5.01 -3.36 1.29
N ASP A 312 -3.84 -3.59 1.88
CA ASP A 312 -2.67 -4.09 1.17
C ASP A 312 -2.69 -5.62 1.25
N ILE A 313 -3.01 -6.27 0.14
CA ILE A 313 -3.09 -7.74 0.05
C ILE A 313 -1.84 -8.28 -0.64
N ALA A 314 -1.15 -9.21 0.02
CA ALA A 314 -0.09 -10.00 -0.62
C ALA A 314 -0.64 -11.36 -1.03
N PHE A 315 -0.03 -11.97 -2.04
CA PHE A 315 -0.44 -13.28 -2.56
C PHE A 315 0.69 -14.26 -2.31
N GLY A 316 0.39 -15.35 -1.62
CA GLY A 316 1.33 -16.44 -1.37
C GLY A 316 1.00 -17.65 -2.25
N PRO A 317 1.81 -18.71 -2.19
CA PRO A 317 1.54 -19.96 -2.91
C PRO A 317 0.17 -20.58 -2.57
N ASN A 318 -0.32 -20.35 -1.35
CA ASN A 318 -1.54 -20.97 -0.81
C ASN A 318 -2.73 -19.99 -0.71
N GLY A 319 -2.62 -18.79 -1.30
CA GLY A 319 -3.68 -17.78 -1.27
C GLY A 319 -3.26 -16.41 -0.72
N PRO A 320 -4.20 -15.46 -0.66
CA PRO A 320 -3.95 -14.10 -0.25
C PRO A 320 -3.86 -13.93 1.27
N VAL A 321 -3.12 -12.91 1.71
CA VAL A 321 -3.02 -12.48 3.12
C VAL A 321 -3.11 -10.95 3.22
N VAL A 322 -3.63 -10.46 4.34
CA VAL A 322 -3.64 -9.02 4.65
C VAL A 322 -2.27 -8.61 5.21
N ILE A 323 -1.63 -7.63 4.59
CA ILE A 323 -0.36 -7.05 5.05
C ILE A 323 -0.58 -5.81 5.93
N GLU A 324 -1.53 -4.96 5.56
CA GLU A 324 -1.85 -3.71 6.26
C GLU A 324 -3.26 -3.23 5.88
N LEU A 325 -4.03 -2.74 6.86
CA LEU A 325 -5.33 -2.09 6.67
C LEU A 325 -5.19 -0.58 6.84
N ASN A 326 -5.38 0.16 5.75
CA ASN A 326 -5.31 1.62 5.75
C ASN A 326 -6.72 2.21 5.91
N VAL A 327 -7.03 2.78 7.09
CA VAL A 327 -8.30 3.49 7.37
C VAL A 327 -8.38 4.90 6.77
N GLU A 328 -7.27 5.40 6.21
CA GLU A 328 -7.23 6.66 5.47
C GLU A 328 -6.29 6.46 4.26
N PRO A 329 -6.68 5.65 3.27
CA PRO A 329 -5.85 5.43 2.09
C PRO A 329 -5.73 6.75 1.30
N ASP A 330 -4.63 6.94 0.59
CA ASP A 330 -4.38 8.18 -0.16
C ASP A 330 -5.45 8.40 -1.25
N TYR A 331 -6.07 9.58 -1.25
CA TYR A 331 -7.07 10.00 -2.23
C TYR A 331 -6.55 10.04 -3.67
N VAL A 332 -5.23 10.08 -3.88
CA VAL A 332 -4.62 9.92 -5.21
C VAL A 332 -4.92 8.53 -5.81
N GLY A 333 -5.15 7.51 -4.99
CA GLY A 333 -5.54 6.18 -5.45
C GLY A 333 -6.81 6.19 -6.31
N PHE A 334 -7.79 7.02 -5.97
CA PHE A 334 -9.00 7.21 -6.82
C PHE A 334 -8.66 7.78 -8.20
N ALA A 335 -7.69 8.70 -8.26
CA ALA A 335 -7.25 9.29 -9.52
C ALA A 335 -6.54 8.24 -10.40
N ILE A 336 -5.68 7.41 -9.80
CA ILE A 336 -4.98 6.30 -10.46
C ILE A 336 -5.99 5.29 -11.03
N LEU A 337 -7.00 4.93 -10.24
CA LEU A 337 -8.07 4.02 -10.63
C LEU A 337 -9.04 4.62 -11.67
N GLY A 338 -9.01 5.95 -11.87
CA GLY A 338 -10.03 6.63 -12.68
C GLY A 338 -11.43 6.56 -12.06
N LEU A 339 -11.52 6.41 -10.74
CA LEU A 339 -12.74 6.19 -9.98
C LEU A 339 -13.22 7.49 -9.31
N PRO A 340 -14.33 8.11 -9.73
CA PRO A 340 -14.81 9.36 -9.14
C PRO A 340 -15.18 9.21 -7.67
N SER A 341 -14.35 9.74 -6.77
CA SER A 341 -14.43 9.42 -5.34
C SER A 341 -15.73 9.85 -4.63
N LYS A 342 -16.44 10.89 -5.12
CA LYS A 342 -17.76 11.26 -4.59
C LYS A 342 -18.83 10.23 -4.91
N LYS A 343 -18.77 9.61 -6.10
CA LYS A 343 -19.69 8.54 -6.53
C LYS A 343 -19.30 7.21 -5.90
N ALA A 344 -18.00 6.92 -5.84
CA ALA A 344 -17.52 5.64 -5.34
C ALA A 344 -17.70 5.44 -3.84
N LEU A 345 -17.79 6.55 -3.08
CA LEU A 345 -17.97 6.55 -1.63
C LEU A 345 -19.37 7.07 -1.22
N SER A 346 -20.37 6.99 -2.11
CA SER A 346 -21.77 7.30 -1.79
C SER A 346 -22.52 6.06 -1.31
N ASP A 347 -23.45 6.24 -0.37
CA ASP A 347 -24.27 5.16 0.20
C ASP A 347 -25.20 4.49 -0.84
#